data_AF-A0A1Y4NNF7-F1
#
_entry.id   AF-A0A1Y4NNF7-F1
#
_cell.length_a   1.000
_cell.length_b   1.000
_cell.length_c   1.000
_cell.angle_alpha   90.00
_cell.angle_beta   90.00
_cell.angle_gamma   90.00
#
_symmetry.space_group_name_H-M   'P 1'
#
loop_
_entity.id
_entity.type
_entity.pdbx_description
1 polymer ?
#
loop_
_entity_poly.entity_id
_entity_poly.type
_entity_poly.pdbx_seq_one_letter_code
_entity_poly.pdbx_strand_id
1 'polypeptide(L)'
;MELVIGGSGSGKSAYAESVICRAYCEAAENPANFLPKPELYYIADMMPYGAETEKKIENHRKMRDGKGFSTLEWYLDLPGKIAALPVSGGGGKAPCLEGAFVLLECVSNLTANEMFEPQGAGENTVESVVRGIRMLREKCRGLVVVTNDVFGETGTDSPEMRLYRANLAEINRKLAEMADQVTEVVCGVPVQVKPGKDERGGQTMEEGIRLVTGGAYQGKSRYAEKLYPGIEWADGATCPLSEAEHCRGMKNFHLFIRRWLLSGDTKERLLAILLEKNGNLAVVFDEIGCGLVPVDAFEREYREAAGRICTGLARSAVRVDRVVCGIGSRIR
;
A
#
# COMPACT_ATOMS: atom_id res chain seq x y z
N MET A 1 -9.14 7.54 11.42
CA MET A 1 -8.38 6.33 11.07
C MET A 1 -7.11 6.74 10.34
N GLU A 2 -5.96 6.26 10.80
CA GLU A 2 -4.68 6.36 10.07
C GLU A 2 -4.29 4.99 9.50
N LEU A 3 -3.87 4.97 8.23
CA LEU A 3 -3.28 3.79 7.60
C LEU A 3 -1.75 3.96 7.58
N VAL A 4 -1.04 3.04 8.22
CA VAL A 4 0.42 2.99 8.25
C VAL A 4 0.88 1.86 7.33
N ILE A 5 1.67 2.20 6.31
CA ILE A 5 2.25 1.25 5.36
C ILE A 5 3.78 1.28 5.43
N GLY A 6 4.43 0.16 5.14
CA GLY A 6 5.88 0.16 4.96
C GLY A 6 6.42 -1.25 4.72
N GLY A 7 7.68 -1.33 4.28
CA GLY A 7 8.37 -2.59 4.08
C GLY A 7 8.55 -3.41 5.37
N SER A 8 9.05 -4.63 5.24
CA SER A 8 9.47 -5.43 6.40
C SER A 8 10.62 -4.73 7.14
N GLY A 9 10.60 -4.72 8.47
CA GLY A 9 11.65 -4.08 9.29
C GLY A 9 11.74 -2.55 9.15
N SER A 10 10.79 -1.90 8.50
CA SER A 10 10.80 -0.44 8.28
C SER A 10 10.57 0.41 9.53
N GLY A 11 10.16 -0.19 10.66
CA GLY A 11 9.77 0.54 11.87
C GLY A 11 8.29 0.94 11.93
N LYS A 12 7.46 0.51 10.96
CA LYS A 12 6.03 0.83 10.91
C LYS A 12 5.23 0.49 12.17
N SER A 13 5.54 -0.64 12.83
CA SER A 13 4.88 -1.08 14.07
C SER A 13 5.17 -0.12 15.22
N ALA A 14 6.45 0.25 15.41
CA ALA A 14 6.85 1.21 16.44
C ALA A 14 6.22 2.59 16.22
N TYR A 15 6.17 3.04 14.96
CA TYR A 15 5.47 4.27 14.60
C TYR A 15 3.97 4.19 14.91
N ALA A 16 3.29 3.14 14.46
CA ALA A 16 1.85 2.95 14.67
C ALA A 16 1.47 2.89 16.16
N GLU A 17 2.25 2.19 16.98
CA GLU A 17 2.11 2.19 18.43
C GLU A 17 2.28 3.60 19.02
N SER A 18 3.30 4.34 18.59
CA SER A 18 3.53 5.70 19.10
C SER A 18 2.36 6.66 18.79
N VAL A 19 1.75 6.53 17.61
CA VAL A 19 0.62 7.34 17.17
C VAL A 19 -0.61 7.03 18.01
N ILE A 20 -0.99 5.75 18.12
CA ILE A 20 -2.21 5.38 18.85
C ILE A 20 -2.08 5.64 20.36
N CYS A 21 -0.90 5.40 20.94
CA CYS A 21 -0.65 5.68 22.36
C CYS A 21 -0.71 7.18 22.65
N ARG A 22 -0.21 8.03 21.76
CA ARG A 22 -0.33 9.48 21.92
C ARG A 22 -1.79 9.92 21.95
N ALA A 23 -2.57 9.50 20.95
CA ALA A 23 -3.99 9.83 20.86
C ALA A 23 -4.79 9.30 22.07
N TYR A 24 -4.41 8.11 22.57
CA TYR A 24 -4.96 7.52 23.78
C TYR A 24 -4.65 8.36 25.03
N CYS A 25 -3.39 8.73 25.26
CA CYS A 25 -3.00 9.54 26.42
C CYS A 25 -3.67 10.90 26.41
N GLU A 26 -3.69 11.59 25.27
CA GLU A 26 -4.39 12.87 25.10
C GLU A 26 -5.89 12.78 25.46
N ALA A 27 -6.53 11.66 25.11
CA ALA A 27 -7.93 11.41 25.44
C ALA A 27 -8.16 11.03 26.91
N ALA A 28 -7.22 10.29 27.51
CA ALA A 28 -7.29 9.82 28.90
C ALA A 28 -6.95 10.89 29.93
N GLU A 29 -6.08 11.85 29.58
CA GLU A 29 -5.61 12.91 30.48
C GLU A 29 -6.47 14.18 30.43
N ASN A 30 -7.48 14.25 29.55
CA ASN A 30 -8.28 15.45 29.35
C ASN A 30 -9.16 15.76 30.60
N PRO A 31 -8.88 16.85 31.36
CA PRO A 31 -9.55 17.15 32.62
C PRO A 31 -11.01 17.58 32.47
N ALA A 32 -11.51 17.77 31.24
CA ALA A 32 -12.91 18.09 30.96
C ALA A 32 -13.84 16.86 30.84
N ASN A 33 -13.31 15.63 30.89
CA ASN A 33 -14.10 14.42 30.68
C ASN A 33 -14.64 13.84 32.00
N PHE A 34 -15.96 13.89 32.17
CA PHE A 34 -16.72 13.03 33.10
C PHE A 34 -16.88 11.58 32.58
N LEU A 35 -16.18 11.24 31.50
CA LEU A 35 -16.27 9.95 30.83
C LEU A 35 -15.26 8.95 31.44
N PRO A 36 -15.59 7.64 31.45
CA PRO A 36 -14.65 6.62 31.88
C PRO A 36 -13.39 6.61 30.99
N LYS A 37 -12.27 6.18 31.59
CA LYS A 37 -10.99 6.02 30.88
C LYS A 37 -11.23 5.13 29.64
N PRO A 38 -10.78 5.55 28.44
CA PRO A 38 -10.96 4.72 27.25
C PRO A 38 -10.13 3.43 27.35
N GLU A 39 -10.56 2.42 26.60
CA GLU A 39 -9.82 1.18 26.39
C GLU A 39 -8.79 1.35 25.26
N LEU A 40 -7.70 0.59 25.32
CA LEU A 40 -6.66 0.54 24.29
C LEU A 40 -6.45 -0.90 23.86
N TYR A 41 -6.83 -1.24 22.62
CA TYR A 41 -6.75 -2.59 22.08
C TYR A 41 -5.67 -2.74 21.01
N TYR A 42 -4.95 -3.86 21.07
CA TYR A 42 -4.07 -4.34 19.99
C TYR A 42 -4.73 -5.57 19.38
N ILE A 43 -5.22 -5.47 18.14
CA ILE A 43 -5.70 -6.62 17.39
C ILE A 43 -4.50 -7.25 16.67
N ALA A 44 -4.09 -8.43 17.14
CA ALA A 44 -3.00 -9.22 16.58
C ALA A 44 -3.58 -10.29 15.65
N ASP A 45 -3.27 -10.20 14.36
CA ASP A 45 -3.76 -11.13 13.33
C ASP A 45 -2.68 -12.10 12.82
N MET A 46 -1.46 -12.02 13.37
CA MET A 46 -0.37 -12.94 13.06
C MET A 46 -0.59 -14.28 13.76
N MET A 47 -0.87 -15.34 12.98
CA MET A 47 -0.99 -16.70 13.51
C MET A 47 0.37 -17.22 14.00
N PRO A 48 0.46 -17.87 15.17
CA PRO A 48 1.71 -18.33 15.76
C PRO A 48 2.21 -19.64 15.12
N TYR A 49 2.46 -19.64 13.81
CA TYR A 49 3.00 -20.80 13.09
C TYR A 49 4.49 -20.67 12.81
N GLY A 50 5.27 -21.56 13.42
CA GLY A 50 6.71 -21.68 13.20
C GLY A 50 7.56 -20.77 14.08
N ALA A 51 8.80 -21.21 14.34
CA ALA A 51 9.69 -20.55 15.30
C ALA A 51 10.06 -19.10 14.94
N GLU A 52 10.14 -18.76 13.65
CA GLU A 52 10.41 -17.38 13.22
C GLU A 52 9.23 -16.44 13.58
N THR A 53 8.01 -16.91 13.32
CA THR A 53 6.78 -16.18 13.63
C THR A 53 6.58 -16.02 15.13
N GLU A 54 6.81 -17.07 15.90
CA GLU A 54 6.76 -17.01 17.37
C GLU A 54 7.74 -15.97 17.93
N LYS A 55 8.96 -15.91 17.41
CA LYS A 55 9.95 -14.90 17.80
C LYS A 55 9.50 -13.48 17.42
N LYS A 56 8.86 -13.29 16.26
CA LYS A 56 8.27 -12.01 15.88
C LYS A 56 7.14 -11.61 16.85
N ILE A 57 6.24 -12.54 17.17
CA ILE A 57 5.15 -12.30 18.13
C ILE A 57 5.71 -11.93 19.51
N GLU A 58 6.76 -12.62 19.98
CA GLU A 58 7.42 -12.30 21.25
C GLU A 58 8.00 -10.88 21.24
N ASN A 59 8.66 -10.47 20.16
CA ASN A 59 9.18 -9.12 20.01
C ASN A 59 8.06 -8.07 20.03
N HIS A 60 6.94 -8.30 19.34
CA HIS A 60 5.78 -7.39 19.39
C HIS A 60 5.17 -7.33 20.79
N ARG A 61 5.07 -8.45 21.51
CA ARG A 61 4.61 -8.49 22.91
C ARG A 61 5.53 -7.66 23.82
N LYS A 62 6.85 -7.79 23.67
CA LYS A 62 7.84 -6.97 24.39
C LYS A 62 7.72 -5.48 24.05
N MET A 63 7.53 -5.14 22.78
CA MET A 63 7.39 -3.75 22.34
C MET A 63 6.20 -3.05 22.98
N ARG A 64 5.09 -3.76 23.19
CA ARG A 64 3.86 -3.19 23.75
C ARG A 64 3.68 -3.37 25.25
N ASP A 65 4.61 -4.06 25.91
CA ASP A 65 4.56 -4.26 27.36
C ASP A 65 4.58 -2.91 28.10
N GLY A 66 3.78 -2.79 29.16
CA GLY A 66 3.63 -1.55 29.92
C GLY A 66 2.93 -0.38 29.22
N LYS A 67 2.52 -0.50 27.94
CA LYS A 67 1.84 0.59 27.20
C LYS A 67 0.32 0.63 27.38
N GLY A 68 -0.24 -0.30 28.15
CA GLY A 68 -1.67 -0.36 28.46
C GLY A 68 -2.55 -1.07 27.43
N PHE A 69 -1.97 -1.78 26.47
CA PHE A 69 -2.73 -2.53 25.47
C PHE A 69 -3.37 -3.80 26.06
N SER A 70 -4.66 -3.97 25.78
CA SER A 70 -5.34 -5.26 25.83
C SER A 70 -5.21 -5.95 24.46
N THR A 71 -4.66 -7.16 24.41
CA THR A 71 -4.48 -7.89 23.13
C THR A 71 -5.74 -8.67 22.76
N LEU A 72 -6.17 -8.54 21.51
CA LEU A 72 -7.23 -9.34 20.89
C LEU A 72 -6.61 -10.16 19.75
N GLU A 73 -6.53 -11.48 19.94
CA GLU A 73 -5.95 -12.39 18.95
C GLU A 73 -7.01 -12.80 17.92
N TRP A 74 -7.21 -11.96 16.91
CA TRP A 74 -8.20 -12.17 15.85
C TRP A 74 -7.52 -12.34 14.50
N TYR A 75 -7.37 -13.60 14.10
CA TYR A 75 -6.63 -13.99 12.90
C TYR A 75 -7.49 -14.02 11.62
N LEU A 76 -8.81 -14.16 11.78
CA LEU A 76 -9.80 -14.39 10.72
C LEU A 76 -11.15 -13.78 11.12
N ASP A 77 -12.01 -13.57 10.13
CA ASP A 77 -13.41 -13.16 10.25
C ASP A 77 -13.59 -11.93 11.15
N LEU A 78 -12.84 -10.87 10.83
CA LEU A 78 -12.93 -9.61 11.55
C LEU A 78 -14.39 -9.10 11.66
N PRO A 79 -15.24 -9.15 10.60
CA PRO A 79 -16.66 -8.80 10.72
C PRO A 79 -17.41 -9.63 11.77
N GLY A 80 -17.27 -10.95 11.77
CA GLY A 80 -17.93 -11.83 12.73
C GLY A 80 -17.43 -11.63 14.16
N LYS A 81 -16.12 -11.45 14.35
CA LYS A 81 -15.54 -11.12 15.67
C LYS A 81 -16.12 -9.83 16.25
N ILE A 82 -16.27 -8.80 15.42
CA ILE A 82 -16.86 -7.52 15.84
C ILE A 82 -18.36 -7.65 16.09
N ALA A 83 -19.08 -8.40 15.25
CA ALA A 83 -20.52 -8.61 15.39
C ALA A 83 -20.88 -9.41 16.67
N ALA A 84 -19.98 -10.28 17.12
CA ALA A 84 -20.13 -11.05 18.36
C ALA A 84 -19.88 -10.22 19.63
N LEU A 85 -19.35 -9.00 19.52
CA LEU A 85 -19.15 -8.13 20.68
C LEU A 85 -20.48 -7.56 21.20
N PRO A 86 -20.63 -7.40 22.52
CA PRO A 86 -21.80 -6.76 23.09
C PRO A 86 -21.93 -5.30 22.60
N VAL A 87 -23.17 -4.85 22.42
CA VAL A 87 -23.51 -3.52 21.86
C VAL A 87 -23.16 -2.38 22.81
N SER A 88 -23.08 -2.65 24.11
CA SER A 88 -22.73 -1.69 25.15
C SER A 88 -22.08 -2.46 26.31
N GLY A 89 -21.09 -1.86 26.98
CA GLY A 89 -20.29 -2.44 28.05
C GLY A 89 -21.11 -2.96 29.23
N GLY A 90 -21.74 -4.12 29.06
CA GLY A 90 -22.60 -4.75 30.05
C GLY A 90 -21.76 -5.60 30.99
N GLY A 91 -21.20 -5.00 32.04
CA GLY A 91 -20.74 -5.64 33.30
C GLY A 91 -19.81 -6.86 33.25
N GLY A 92 -19.43 -7.37 32.08
CA GLY A 92 -18.62 -8.57 31.86
C GLY A 92 -17.31 -8.26 31.15
N LYS A 93 -16.37 -9.21 31.20
CA LYS A 93 -14.99 -9.13 30.64
C LYS A 93 -14.92 -9.02 29.10
N ALA A 94 -16.03 -8.84 28.40
CA ALA A 94 -16.03 -8.79 26.93
C ALA A 94 -15.49 -7.44 26.43
N PRO A 95 -14.74 -7.39 25.32
CA PRO A 95 -14.21 -6.13 24.79
C PRO A 95 -15.34 -5.18 24.39
N CYS A 96 -15.19 -3.89 24.71
CA CYS A 96 -16.09 -2.84 24.28
C CYS A 96 -15.34 -1.87 23.37
N LEU A 97 -15.73 -1.80 22.09
CA LEU A 97 -15.05 -0.91 21.13
C LEU A 97 -15.49 0.55 21.27
N GLU A 98 -16.65 0.82 21.86
CA GLU A 98 -17.19 2.17 22.00
C GLU A 98 -16.23 3.05 22.83
N GLY A 99 -15.80 4.17 22.24
CA GLY A 99 -14.84 5.07 22.88
C GLY A 99 -13.39 4.57 22.91
N ALA A 100 -13.12 3.32 22.47
CA ALA A 100 -11.80 2.70 22.53
C ALA A 100 -10.85 3.22 21.45
N PHE A 101 -9.56 3.02 21.69
CA PHE A 101 -8.48 3.20 20.73
C PHE A 101 -8.00 1.82 20.28
N VAL A 102 -7.84 1.62 18.97
CA VAL A 102 -7.53 0.31 18.40
C VAL A 102 -6.35 0.42 17.44
N LEU A 103 -5.38 -0.48 17.63
CA LEU A 103 -4.31 -0.76 16.68
C LEU A 103 -4.55 -2.13 16.06
N LEU A 104 -4.73 -2.19 14.74
CA LEU A 104 -4.83 -3.44 13.98
C LEU A 104 -3.50 -3.71 13.26
N GLU A 105 -2.85 -4.83 13.59
CA GLU A 105 -1.56 -5.18 13.00
C GLU A 105 -1.42 -6.70 12.72
N CYS A 106 -1.19 -7.15 11.47
CA CYS A 106 -1.22 -6.40 10.20
C CYS A 106 -2.12 -6.99 9.09
N VAL A 107 -2.69 -6.09 8.30
CA VAL A 107 -3.60 -6.38 7.18
C VAL A 107 -3.02 -7.38 6.17
N SER A 108 -1.70 -7.42 5.98
CA SER A 108 -1.07 -8.43 5.12
C SER A 108 -1.23 -9.86 5.64
N ASN A 109 -1.08 -10.07 6.95
CA ASN A 109 -1.30 -11.39 7.55
C ASN A 109 -2.79 -11.73 7.52
N LEU A 110 -3.66 -10.78 7.90
CA LEU A 110 -5.11 -11.00 7.83
C LEU A 110 -5.56 -11.36 6.40
N THR A 111 -5.01 -10.70 5.37
CA THR A 111 -5.30 -11.03 3.96
C THR A 111 -4.84 -12.44 3.61
N ALA A 112 -3.64 -12.85 4.04
CA ALA A 112 -3.14 -14.21 3.80
C ALA A 112 -4.01 -15.26 4.51
N ASN A 113 -4.35 -15.03 5.78
CA ASN A 113 -5.19 -15.92 6.56
C ASN A 113 -6.56 -16.09 5.87
N GLU A 114 -7.22 -14.99 5.53
CA GLU A 114 -8.55 -15.02 4.88
C GLU A 114 -8.53 -15.73 3.52
N MET A 115 -7.42 -15.65 2.78
CA MET A 115 -7.28 -16.31 1.48
C MET A 115 -7.01 -17.80 1.57
N PHE A 116 -6.17 -18.22 2.53
CA PHE A 116 -5.54 -19.54 2.48
C PHE A 116 -5.98 -20.48 3.60
N GLU A 117 -6.52 -19.98 4.70
CA GLU A 117 -7.01 -20.83 5.78
C GLU A 117 -8.38 -21.44 5.41
N PRO A 118 -8.66 -22.69 5.80
CA PRO A 118 -9.92 -23.34 5.45
C PRO A 118 -11.18 -22.62 5.95
N GLN A 119 -11.06 -21.83 7.03
CA GLN A 119 -12.16 -21.02 7.58
C GLN A 119 -12.13 -19.55 7.11
N GLY A 120 -11.20 -19.19 6.24
CA GLY A 120 -11.10 -17.85 5.67
C GLY A 120 -12.18 -17.56 4.63
N ALA A 121 -12.32 -16.28 4.30
CA ALA A 121 -13.29 -15.79 3.33
C ALA A 121 -13.02 -16.23 1.87
N GLY A 122 -11.82 -16.74 1.56
CA GLY A 122 -11.44 -17.21 0.23
C GLY A 122 -11.59 -16.12 -0.82
N GLU A 123 -12.43 -16.35 -1.83
CA GLU A 123 -12.72 -15.37 -2.90
C GLU A 123 -13.28 -14.04 -2.36
N ASN A 124 -13.95 -14.05 -1.20
CA ASN A 124 -14.53 -12.86 -0.57
C ASN A 124 -13.55 -12.10 0.34
N THR A 125 -12.25 -12.44 0.32
CA THR A 125 -11.23 -11.85 1.22
C THR A 125 -11.25 -10.32 1.21
N VAL A 126 -11.23 -9.71 0.02
CA VAL A 126 -11.19 -8.24 -0.09
C VAL A 126 -12.41 -7.59 0.56
N GLU A 127 -13.61 -8.16 0.34
CA GLU A 127 -14.84 -7.65 0.95
C GLU A 127 -14.84 -7.83 2.47
N SER A 128 -14.48 -9.03 2.95
CA SER A 128 -14.44 -9.36 4.38
C SER A 128 -13.52 -8.43 5.16
N VAL A 129 -12.26 -8.28 4.71
CA VAL A 129 -11.24 -7.46 5.39
C VAL A 129 -11.64 -6.00 5.41
N VAL A 130 -12.06 -5.44 4.27
CA VAL A 130 -12.45 -4.02 4.16
C VAL A 130 -13.69 -3.74 5.00
N ARG A 131 -14.68 -4.66 5.02
CA ARG A 131 -15.87 -4.54 5.85
C ARG A 131 -15.51 -4.57 7.34
N GLY A 132 -14.66 -5.49 7.77
CA GLY A 132 -14.23 -5.61 9.16
C GLY A 132 -13.53 -4.33 9.65
N ILE A 133 -12.61 -3.79 8.86
CA ILE A 133 -11.89 -2.55 9.20
C ILE A 133 -12.83 -1.34 9.19
N ARG A 134 -13.82 -1.30 8.28
CA ARG A 134 -14.89 -0.28 8.32
C ARG A 134 -15.68 -0.36 9.63
N MET A 135 -16.07 -1.55 10.05
CA MET A 135 -16.79 -1.76 11.31
C MET A 135 -15.96 -1.33 12.52
N LEU A 136 -14.64 -1.57 12.54
CA LEU A 136 -13.75 -1.02 13.57
C LEU A 136 -13.79 0.50 13.57
N ARG A 137 -13.60 1.12 12.39
CA ARG A 137 -13.60 2.59 12.23
C ARG A 137 -14.90 3.23 12.72
N GLU A 138 -16.03 2.56 12.52
CA GLU A 138 -17.35 3.05 12.95
C GLU A 138 -17.61 2.86 14.45
N LYS A 139 -16.97 1.87 15.08
CA LYS A 139 -17.23 1.51 16.49
C LYS A 139 -16.22 2.07 17.48
N CYS A 140 -15.00 2.38 17.06
CA CYS A 140 -13.95 2.89 17.95
C CYS A 140 -13.68 4.39 17.74
N ARG A 141 -13.14 5.03 18.78
CA ARG A 141 -12.81 6.46 18.77
C ARG A 141 -11.56 6.76 17.94
N GLY A 142 -10.55 5.89 18.03
CA GLY A 142 -9.29 6.02 17.30
C GLY A 142 -8.87 4.69 16.72
N LEU A 143 -8.47 4.70 15.44
CA LEU A 143 -8.04 3.50 14.73
C LEU A 143 -6.75 3.77 13.97
N VAL A 144 -5.72 2.97 14.25
CA VAL A 144 -4.50 2.87 13.44
C VAL A 144 -4.45 1.47 12.83
N VAL A 145 -4.26 1.40 11.52
CA VAL A 145 -4.20 0.13 10.78
C VAL A 145 -2.82 0.00 10.14
N VAL A 146 -2.15 -1.13 10.37
CA VAL A 146 -0.83 -1.42 9.82
C VAL A 146 -0.94 -2.40 8.65
N THR A 147 -0.30 -2.08 7.53
CA THR A 147 -0.18 -2.96 6.37
C THR A 147 1.25 -2.94 5.82
N ASN A 148 1.56 -3.92 4.95
CA ASN A 148 2.90 -4.06 4.37
C ASN A 148 2.93 -3.54 2.93
N ASP A 149 4.06 -2.94 2.55
CA ASP A 149 4.42 -2.73 1.15
C ASP A 149 5.23 -3.94 0.65
N VAL A 150 4.59 -4.76 -0.19
CA VAL A 150 5.17 -5.95 -0.84
C VAL A 150 5.16 -5.79 -2.37
N PHE A 151 5.04 -4.55 -2.85
CA PHE A 151 4.74 -4.27 -4.25
C PHE A 151 5.98 -3.95 -5.08
N GLY A 152 7.10 -3.66 -4.42
CA GLY A 152 8.43 -3.49 -5.03
C GLY A 152 9.24 -4.78 -5.16
N GLU A 153 8.78 -5.91 -4.59
CA GLU A 153 9.45 -7.19 -4.74
C GLU A 153 9.24 -7.78 -6.13
N THR A 154 10.31 -8.40 -6.63
CA THR A 154 10.44 -8.84 -8.02
C THR A 154 11.05 -10.23 -8.06
N GLY A 155 10.35 -11.21 -7.50
CA GLY A 155 10.56 -12.63 -7.81
C GLY A 155 9.64 -13.08 -8.94
N THR A 156 9.83 -14.30 -9.45
CA THR A 156 8.80 -14.95 -10.26
C THR A 156 7.65 -15.33 -9.34
N ASP A 157 6.64 -14.48 -9.25
CA ASP A 157 5.47 -14.75 -8.41
C ASP A 157 4.75 -16.00 -8.91
N SER A 158 4.41 -16.91 -7.99
CA SER A 158 3.43 -17.96 -8.27
C SER A 158 2.05 -17.33 -8.56
N PRO A 159 1.11 -18.04 -9.22
CA PRO A 159 -0.26 -17.57 -9.39
C PRO A 159 -0.91 -17.11 -8.06
N GLU A 160 -0.65 -17.84 -6.99
CA GLU A 160 -1.15 -17.57 -5.64
C GLU A 160 -0.55 -16.28 -5.08
N MET A 161 0.76 -16.06 -5.24
CA MET A 161 1.43 -14.83 -4.83
C MET A 161 0.90 -13.61 -5.59
N ARG A 162 0.67 -13.73 -6.90
CA ARG A 162 0.06 -12.66 -7.70
C ARG A 162 -1.35 -12.32 -7.21
N LEU A 163 -2.16 -13.34 -6.92
CA LEU A 163 -3.51 -13.14 -6.39
C LEU A 163 -3.47 -12.45 -5.02
N TYR A 164 -2.57 -12.89 -4.13
CA TYR A 164 -2.37 -12.29 -2.81
C TYR A 164 -1.98 -10.81 -2.91
N ARG A 165 -0.96 -10.49 -3.73
CA ARG A 165 -0.53 -9.10 -3.94
C ARG A 165 -1.65 -8.24 -4.54
N ALA A 166 -2.41 -8.78 -5.49
CA ALA A 166 -3.54 -8.07 -6.08
C ALA A 166 -4.64 -7.76 -5.05
N ASN A 167 -5.03 -8.76 -4.25
CA ASN A 167 -6.01 -8.60 -3.17
C ASN A 167 -5.53 -7.60 -2.11
N LEU A 168 -4.29 -7.73 -1.63
CA LEU A 168 -3.71 -6.82 -0.65
C LEU A 168 -3.64 -5.39 -1.19
N ALA A 169 -3.28 -5.19 -2.46
CA ALA A 169 -3.28 -3.88 -3.09
C ALA A 169 -4.69 -3.27 -3.22
N GLU A 170 -5.70 -4.09 -3.52
CA GLU A 170 -7.08 -3.62 -3.54
C GLU A 170 -7.55 -3.20 -2.14
N ILE A 171 -7.27 -4.02 -1.12
CA ILE A 171 -7.56 -3.71 0.28
C ILE A 171 -6.86 -2.40 0.67
N ASN A 172 -5.53 -2.30 0.47
CA ASN A 172 -4.75 -1.11 0.81
C ASN A 172 -5.29 0.17 0.16
N ARG A 173 -5.72 0.12 -1.11
CA ARG A 173 -6.35 1.26 -1.80
C ARG A 173 -7.69 1.66 -1.17
N LYS A 174 -8.56 0.69 -0.87
CA LYS A 174 -9.86 0.96 -0.22
C LYS A 174 -9.66 1.53 1.19
N LEU A 175 -8.69 1.01 1.93
CA LEU A 175 -8.34 1.52 3.26
C LEU A 175 -7.76 2.93 3.20
N ALA A 176 -6.88 3.22 2.25
CA ALA A 176 -6.31 4.55 2.04
C ALA A 176 -7.37 5.59 1.64
N GLU A 177 -8.37 5.19 0.86
CA GLU A 177 -9.53 6.03 0.54
C GLU A 177 -10.33 6.37 1.82
N MET A 178 -10.56 5.38 2.68
CA MET A 178 -11.28 5.53 3.96
C MET A 178 -10.47 6.21 5.08
N ALA A 179 -9.13 6.23 4.98
CA ALA A 179 -8.25 6.78 5.98
C ALA A 179 -8.26 8.31 5.95
N ASP A 180 -8.19 8.93 7.13
CA ASP A 180 -8.03 10.38 7.24
C ASP A 180 -6.57 10.78 6.92
N GLN A 181 -5.64 9.89 7.24
CA GLN A 181 -4.20 10.03 6.97
C GLN A 181 -3.62 8.70 6.48
N VAL A 182 -2.66 8.78 5.55
CA VAL A 182 -1.85 7.64 5.12
C VAL A 182 -0.38 8.00 5.29
N THR A 183 0.34 7.16 6.04
CA THR A 183 1.77 7.34 6.33
C THR A 183 2.55 6.12 5.85
N GLU A 184 3.54 6.34 5.02
CA GLU A 184 4.53 5.33 4.66
C GLU A 184 5.74 5.45 5.59
N VAL A 185 6.17 4.36 6.22
CA VAL A 185 7.37 4.35 7.05
C VAL A 185 8.50 3.69 6.27
N VAL A 186 9.59 4.45 6.08
CA VAL A 186 10.79 4.01 5.35
C VAL A 186 12.00 4.21 6.24
N CYS A 187 12.72 3.14 6.56
CA CYS A 187 13.91 3.18 7.44
C CYS A 187 13.67 3.93 8.77
N GLY A 188 12.50 3.73 9.38
CA GLY A 188 12.08 4.39 10.63
C GLY A 188 11.54 5.81 10.45
N VAL A 189 11.59 6.37 9.24
CA VAL A 189 11.14 7.72 8.93
C VAL A 189 9.71 7.69 8.40
N PRO A 190 8.74 8.34 9.07
CA PRO A 190 7.38 8.47 8.56
C PRO A 190 7.34 9.53 7.44
N VAL A 191 6.79 9.14 6.30
CA VAL A 191 6.56 9.95 5.10
C VAL A 191 5.06 10.04 4.88
N GLN A 192 4.52 11.25 4.93
CA GLN A 192 3.09 11.47 4.75
C GLN A 192 2.71 11.34 3.28
N VAL A 193 1.84 10.37 2.96
CA VAL A 193 1.34 10.11 1.60
C VAL A 193 0.01 10.83 1.36
N LYS A 194 -0.87 10.84 2.37
CA LYS A 194 -2.14 11.58 2.35
C LYS A 194 -2.20 12.52 3.55
N PRO A 195 -2.19 13.85 3.35
CA PRO A 195 -2.47 14.81 4.42
C PRO A 195 -3.97 14.81 4.77
N GLY A 196 -4.28 15.19 6.02
CA GLY A 196 -5.66 15.31 6.49
C GLY A 196 -6.43 16.44 5.79
N LYS A 197 -7.47 16.07 5.02
CA LYS A 197 -8.39 16.91 4.23
C LYS A 197 -7.78 17.83 3.14
N ASP A 198 -8.05 17.39 1.90
CA ASP A 198 -8.16 18.08 0.60
C ASP A 198 -7.13 19.14 0.19
N GLU A 199 -6.34 18.80 -0.84
CA GLU A 199 -6.07 19.69 -1.99
C GLU A 199 -6.02 18.83 -3.27
N ARG A 200 -7.19 18.58 -3.89
CA ARG A 200 -7.24 18.11 -5.28
C ARG A 200 -7.29 19.32 -6.19
N GLY A 201 -6.12 19.92 -6.42
CA GLY A 201 -5.93 20.89 -7.48
C GLY A 201 -6.10 20.22 -8.84
N GLY A 202 -7.17 20.57 -9.56
CA GLY A 202 -7.20 20.38 -11.00
C GLY A 202 -6.06 21.21 -11.59
N GLN A 203 -5.10 20.55 -12.23
CA GLN A 203 -3.99 21.22 -12.89
C GLN A 203 -4.17 21.14 -14.40
N THR A 204 -3.95 22.27 -15.04
CA THR A 204 -3.79 22.40 -16.49
C THR A 204 -2.65 21.50 -16.97
N MET A 205 -2.81 20.91 -18.16
CA MET A 205 -1.77 20.08 -18.78
C MET A 205 -0.50 20.91 -19.02
N GLU A 206 0.54 20.66 -18.24
CA GLU A 206 1.90 21.09 -18.58
C GLU A 206 2.39 20.20 -19.73
N GLU A 207 2.72 20.81 -20.87
CA GLU A 207 3.39 20.11 -21.98
C GLU A 207 4.77 19.62 -21.50
N GLY A 208 4.99 18.32 -21.57
CA GLY A 208 6.26 17.70 -21.19
C GLY A 208 6.18 16.17 -21.12
N ILE A 209 7.33 15.54 -20.86
CA ILE A 209 7.36 14.14 -20.44
C ILE A 209 6.82 14.05 -19.00
N ARG A 210 5.89 13.12 -18.76
CA ARG A 210 5.24 12.91 -17.46
C ARG A 210 5.34 11.44 -17.07
N LEU A 211 5.76 11.19 -15.84
CA LEU A 211 5.98 9.84 -15.34
C LEU A 211 5.05 9.57 -14.16
N VAL A 212 4.42 8.40 -14.14
CA VAL A 212 3.69 7.89 -12.97
C VAL A 212 4.28 6.53 -12.60
N THR A 213 4.85 6.43 -11.41
CA THR A 213 5.59 5.25 -10.94
C THR A 213 5.14 4.78 -9.56
N GLY A 214 5.64 3.63 -9.12
CA GLY A 214 5.33 2.97 -7.85
C GLY A 214 5.23 1.44 -7.99
N GLY A 215 5.08 0.74 -6.87
CA GLY A 215 4.98 -0.72 -6.84
C GLY A 215 3.79 -1.29 -7.62
N ALA A 216 3.82 -2.59 -7.90
CA ALA A 216 2.76 -3.31 -8.60
C ALA A 216 1.38 -3.11 -7.95
N TYR A 217 0.32 -3.08 -8.77
CA TYR A 217 -1.08 -3.00 -8.33
C TYR A 217 -1.49 -1.75 -7.51
N GLN A 218 -0.59 -0.77 -7.32
CA GLN A 218 -0.85 0.43 -6.50
C GLN A 218 -1.85 1.44 -7.11
N GLY A 219 -2.54 1.12 -8.22
CA GLY A 219 -3.57 1.98 -8.82
C GLY A 219 -3.04 3.10 -9.72
N LYS A 220 -1.79 3.01 -10.17
CA LYS A 220 -1.12 4.02 -11.01
C LYS A 220 -1.89 4.39 -12.28
N SER A 221 -2.40 3.39 -13.01
CA SER A 221 -3.15 3.64 -14.25
C SER A 221 -4.40 4.49 -14.00
N ARG A 222 -5.18 4.14 -12.98
CA ARG A 222 -6.38 4.90 -12.60
C ARG A 222 -6.03 6.32 -12.14
N TYR A 223 -4.92 6.49 -11.44
CA TYR A 223 -4.41 7.80 -11.06
C TYR A 223 -4.04 8.64 -12.29
N ALA A 224 -3.26 8.06 -13.21
CA ALA A 224 -2.83 8.73 -14.44
C ALA A 224 -4.00 9.08 -15.38
N GLU A 225 -4.99 8.20 -15.52
CA GLU A 225 -6.20 8.45 -16.33
C GLU A 225 -7.03 9.61 -15.77
N LYS A 226 -7.16 9.70 -14.44
CA LYS A 226 -7.84 10.84 -13.80
C LYS A 226 -7.05 12.14 -13.95
N LEU A 227 -5.73 12.07 -13.85
CA LEU A 227 -4.86 13.23 -13.95
C LEU A 227 -4.73 13.74 -15.39
N TYR A 228 -4.82 12.83 -16.37
CA TYR A 228 -4.66 13.11 -17.79
C TYR A 228 -5.83 12.56 -18.63
N PRO A 229 -7.06 13.09 -18.46
CA PRO A 229 -8.27 12.52 -19.08
C PRO A 229 -8.31 12.61 -20.61
N GLY A 230 -7.45 13.43 -21.24
CA GLY A 230 -7.37 13.59 -22.69
C GLY A 230 -6.32 12.71 -23.38
N ILE A 231 -5.60 11.88 -22.64
CA ILE A 231 -4.58 10.99 -23.20
C ILE A 231 -5.22 9.67 -23.63
N GLU A 232 -4.95 9.27 -24.87
CA GLU A 232 -5.19 7.91 -25.33
C GLU A 232 -4.03 7.01 -24.87
N TRP A 233 -4.38 5.96 -24.11
CA TRP A 233 -3.40 5.11 -23.45
C TRP A 233 -3.19 3.79 -24.20
N ALA A 234 -2.00 3.60 -24.74
CA ALA A 234 -1.53 2.29 -25.17
C ALA A 234 -1.23 1.40 -23.95
N ASP A 235 -1.36 0.09 -24.11
CA ASP A 235 -0.93 -0.89 -23.11
C ASP A 235 0.39 -1.53 -23.53
N GLY A 236 1.47 -1.25 -22.79
CA GLY A 236 2.81 -1.78 -23.05
C GLY A 236 2.89 -3.31 -23.06
N ALA A 237 1.97 -3.99 -22.40
CA ALA A 237 1.88 -5.44 -22.43
C ALA A 237 1.52 -6.00 -23.82
N THR A 238 0.71 -5.26 -24.60
CA THR A 238 0.07 -5.80 -25.81
C THR A 238 0.22 -4.93 -27.06
N CYS A 239 0.48 -3.64 -26.93
CA CYS A 239 0.53 -2.72 -28.07
C CYS A 239 1.70 -3.02 -29.04
N PRO A 240 1.62 -2.64 -30.32
CA PRO A 240 2.73 -2.80 -31.27
C PRO A 240 3.99 -2.04 -30.83
N LEU A 241 5.19 -2.53 -31.17
CA LEU A 241 6.45 -1.83 -30.82
C LEU A 241 6.58 -0.47 -31.52
N SER A 242 5.90 -0.27 -32.66
CA SER A 242 5.82 1.03 -33.34
C SER A 242 5.11 2.11 -32.51
N GLU A 243 4.37 1.74 -31.45
CA GLU A 243 3.77 2.72 -30.52
C GLU A 243 4.82 3.54 -29.76
N ALA A 244 6.08 3.09 -29.69
CA ALA A 244 7.16 3.91 -29.14
C ALA A 244 7.25 5.29 -29.82
N GLU A 245 6.96 5.36 -31.12
CA GLU A 245 7.02 6.59 -31.93
C GLU A 245 5.71 7.40 -31.93
N HIS A 246 4.58 6.78 -31.55
CA HIS A 246 3.25 7.34 -31.81
C HIS A 246 2.43 7.59 -30.54
N CYS A 247 2.61 6.81 -29.48
CA CYS A 247 1.74 6.88 -28.29
C CYS A 247 1.87 8.20 -27.52
N ARG A 248 0.74 8.80 -27.11
CA ARG A 248 0.74 9.95 -26.18
C ARG A 248 0.75 9.52 -24.71
N GLY A 249 0.24 8.32 -24.46
CA GLY A 249 0.24 7.67 -23.16
C GLY A 249 0.58 6.19 -23.30
N MET A 250 1.39 5.66 -22.39
CA MET A 250 1.61 4.22 -22.30
C MET A 250 1.51 3.73 -20.85
N LYS A 251 0.58 2.78 -20.62
CA LYS A 251 0.47 2.01 -19.37
C LYS A 251 1.36 0.77 -19.44
N ASN A 252 1.71 0.19 -18.30
CA ASN A 252 2.55 -1.01 -18.23
C ASN A 252 3.86 -0.86 -19.02
N PHE A 253 4.45 0.34 -19.01
CA PHE A 253 5.59 0.66 -19.87
C PHE A 253 6.84 -0.20 -19.58
N HIS A 254 6.98 -0.70 -18.35
CA HIS A 254 7.97 -1.72 -18.02
C HIS A 254 7.81 -3.00 -18.86
N LEU A 255 6.58 -3.48 -19.10
CA LEU A 255 6.34 -4.63 -19.98
C LEU A 255 6.63 -4.32 -21.45
N PHE A 256 6.44 -3.07 -21.88
CA PHE A 256 6.86 -2.63 -23.21
C PHE A 256 8.38 -2.74 -23.37
N ILE A 257 9.14 -2.23 -22.39
CA ILE A 257 10.61 -2.33 -22.37
C ILE A 257 11.05 -3.79 -22.45
N ARG A 258 10.40 -4.69 -21.70
CA ARG A 258 10.68 -6.13 -21.78
C ARG A 258 10.53 -6.67 -23.21
N ARG A 259 9.41 -6.36 -23.86
CA ARG A 259 9.12 -6.80 -25.23
C ARG A 259 10.08 -6.18 -26.25
N TRP A 260 10.46 -4.93 -26.05
CA TRP A 260 11.44 -4.22 -26.86
C TRP A 260 12.82 -4.88 -26.80
N LEU A 261 13.28 -5.29 -25.61
CA LEU A 261 14.56 -6.01 -25.49
C LEU A 261 14.46 -7.42 -26.11
N LEU A 262 13.32 -8.09 -25.97
CA LEU A 262 13.09 -9.40 -26.61
C LEU A 262 13.07 -9.34 -28.14
N SER A 263 12.81 -8.18 -28.76
CA SER A 263 12.94 -8.03 -30.22
C SER A 263 14.40 -7.87 -30.68
N GLY A 264 15.36 -7.83 -29.74
CA GLY A 264 16.78 -7.62 -30.02
C GLY A 264 17.16 -6.14 -30.15
N ASP A 265 16.26 -5.21 -29.85
CA ASP A 265 16.56 -3.78 -29.85
C ASP A 265 17.19 -3.31 -28.53
N THR A 266 17.81 -2.13 -28.58
CA THR A 266 18.57 -1.59 -27.44
C THR A 266 17.78 -0.57 -26.62
N LYS A 267 18.13 -0.46 -25.33
CA LYS A 267 17.58 0.55 -24.43
C LYS A 267 17.95 1.98 -24.86
N GLU A 268 19.14 2.15 -25.45
CA GLU A 268 19.63 3.43 -25.98
C GLU A 268 18.74 3.91 -27.13
N ARG A 269 18.39 3.01 -28.06
CA ARG A 269 17.48 3.31 -29.17
C ARG A 269 16.09 3.69 -28.66
N LEU A 270 15.52 2.92 -27.72
CA LEU A 270 14.21 3.24 -27.16
C LEU A 270 14.21 4.59 -26.45
N LEU A 271 15.21 4.88 -25.63
CA LEU A 271 15.31 6.17 -24.93
C LEU A 271 15.42 7.33 -25.93
N ALA A 272 16.21 7.19 -27.00
CA ALA A 272 16.34 8.21 -28.03
C ALA A 272 14.98 8.51 -28.70
N ILE A 273 14.26 7.47 -29.14
CA ILE A 273 12.93 7.60 -29.76
C ILE A 273 11.95 8.35 -28.83
N LEU A 274 11.93 7.99 -27.54
CA LEU A 274 11.01 8.59 -26.57
C LEU A 274 11.37 10.05 -26.23
N LEU A 275 12.65 10.43 -26.33
CA LEU A 275 13.13 11.79 -26.08
C LEU A 275 12.98 12.70 -27.31
N GLU A 276 13.13 12.18 -28.53
CA GLU A 276 12.94 12.92 -29.78
C GLU A 276 11.49 13.43 -29.95
N LYS A 277 10.55 12.85 -29.22
CA LYS A 277 9.11 13.09 -29.35
C LYS A 277 8.59 14.47 -28.89
N ASN A 278 9.44 15.49 -28.79
CA ASN A 278 9.11 16.87 -28.44
C ASN A 278 8.08 17.00 -27.29
N GLY A 279 8.32 16.25 -26.21
CA GLY A 279 7.86 16.65 -24.89
C GLY A 279 6.35 16.56 -24.65
N ASN A 280 5.63 15.54 -25.14
CA ASN A 280 4.25 15.32 -24.66
C ASN A 280 3.86 13.84 -24.51
N LEU A 281 4.67 13.11 -23.75
CA LEU A 281 4.49 11.68 -23.46
C LEU A 281 4.15 11.47 -21.97
N ALA A 282 3.12 10.69 -21.68
CA ALA A 282 2.88 10.17 -20.33
C ALA A 282 3.17 8.66 -20.26
N VAL A 283 3.99 8.21 -19.31
CA VAL A 283 4.20 6.77 -19.09
C VAL A 283 3.87 6.37 -17.66
N VAL A 284 3.25 5.19 -17.53
CA VAL A 284 2.92 4.55 -16.26
C VAL A 284 3.67 3.22 -16.17
N PHE A 285 4.48 3.05 -15.13
CA PHE A 285 5.31 1.85 -14.98
C PHE A 285 5.49 1.42 -13.52
N ASP A 286 5.88 0.15 -13.36
CA ASP A 286 6.18 -0.45 -12.07
C ASP A 286 7.66 -0.24 -11.72
N GLU A 287 7.94 0.01 -10.45
CA GLU A 287 9.31 0.05 -9.91
C GLU A 287 9.87 -1.37 -9.78
N ILE A 288 10.48 -1.89 -10.85
CA ILE A 288 11.00 -3.27 -10.90
C ILE A 288 12.48 -3.41 -10.48
N GLY A 289 13.13 -2.31 -10.10
CA GLY A 289 14.56 -2.28 -9.76
C GLY A 289 14.87 -2.50 -8.28
N CYS A 290 13.85 -2.54 -7.41
CA CYS A 290 14.03 -2.47 -5.95
C CYS A 290 14.07 -3.84 -5.25
N GLY A 291 13.88 -4.95 -5.98
CA GLY A 291 13.92 -6.30 -5.42
C GLY A 291 15.25 -7.05 -5.63
N LEU A 292 15.26 -8.34 -5.30
CA LEU A 292 16.45 -9.20 -5.42
C LEU A 292 16.97 -9.29 -6.87
N VAL A 293 18.30 -9.26 -7.03
CA VAL A 293 18.95 -9.39 -8.33
C VAL A 293 18.66 -10.78 -8.94
N PRO A 294 18.08 -10.86 -10.14
CA PRO A 294 17.79 -12.14 -10.77
C PRO A 294 19.04 -12.96 -11.08
N VAL A 295 18.90 -14.27 -10.92
CA VAL A 295 19.90 -15.24 -11.41
C VAL A 295 19.90 -15.23 -12.94
N ASP A 296 18.72 -15.17 -13.56
CA ASP A 296 18.56 -15.08 -15.01
C ASP A 296 19.16 -13.77 -15.57
N ALA A 297 19.96 -13.91 -16.62
CA ALA A 297 20.71 -12.80 -17.21
C ALA A 297 19.79 -11.79 -17.90
N PHE A 298 18.75 -12.26 -18.59
CA PHE A 298 17.81 -11.40 -19.29
C PHE A 298 16.95 -10.61 -18.30
N GLU A 299 16.43 -11.23 -17.24
CA GLU A 299 15.65 -10.53 -16.21
C GLU A 299 16.50 -9.46 -15.49
N ARG A 300 17.81 -9.67 -15.35
CA ARG A 300 18.74 -8.66 -14.85
C ARG A 300 18.91 -7.51 -15.84
N GLU A 301 19.18 -7.80 -17.11
CA GLU A 301 19.33 -6.80 -18.17
C GLU A 301 18.05 -5.97 -18.33
N TYR A 302 16.90 -6.61 -18.33
CA TYR A 302 15.59 -5.97 -18.42
C TYR A 302 15.38 -4.94 -17.30
N ARG A 303 15.70 -5.30 -16.04
CA ARG A 303 15.57 -4.37 -14.91
C ARG A 303 16.52 -3.19 -15.01
N GLU A 304 17.78 -3.45 -15.39
CA GLU A 304 18.75 -2.39 -15.59
C GLU A 304 18.29 -1.45 -16.70
N ALA A 305 17.87 -1.99 -17.84
CA ALA A 305 17.35 -1.22 -18.97
C ALA A 305 16.13 -0.38 -18.58
N ALA A 306 15.16 -0.96 -17.87
CA ALA A 306 14.00 -0.22 -17.40
C ALA A 306 14.38 0.93 -16.47
N GLY A 307 15.29 0.70 -15.53
CA GLY A 307 15.82 1.75 -14.64
C GLY A 307 16.54 2.86 -15.41
N ARG A 308 17.40 2.50 -16.37
CA ARG A 308 18.15 3.47 -17.19
C ARG A 308 17.25 4.31 -18.08
N ILE A 309 16.26 3.69 -18.74
CA ILE A 309 15.28 4.41 -19.57
C ILE A 309 14.45 5.35 -18.69
N CYS A 310 13.89 4.86 -17.58
CA CYS A 310 13.03 5.68 -16.72
C CYS A 310 13.80 6.83 -16.07
N THR A 311 15.05 6.62 -15.64
CA THR A 311 15.90 7.71 -15.14
C THR A 311 16.28 8.71 -16.23
N GLY A 312 16.50 8.24 -17.47
CA GLY A 312 16.68 9.09 -18.65
C GLY A 312 15.47 9.98 -18.92
N LEU A 313 14.27 9.40 -18.95
CA LEU A 313 13.01 10.13 -19.12
C LEU A 313 12.76 11.12 -17.97
N ALA A 314 13.02 10.71 -16.72
CA ALA A 314 12.80 11.54 -15.53
C ALA A 314 13.65 12.82 -15.54
N ARG A 315 14.85 12.79 -16.13
CA ARG A 315 15.71 13.98 -16.26
C ARG A 315 15.09 15.06 -17.16
N SER A 316 14.34 14.66 -18.16
CA SER A 316 13.63 15.54 -19.09
C SER A 316 12.15 15.72 -18.75
N ALA A 317 11.67 15.05 -17.70
CA ALA A 317 10.28 15.09 -17.28
C ALA A 317 9.95 16.44 -16.61
N VAL A 318 8.80 16.99 -16.99
CA VAL A 318 8.18 18.14 -16.32
C VAL A 318 7.51 17.72 -15.02
N ARG A 319 7.09 16.45 -14.92
CA ARG A 319 6.42 15.90 -13.75
C ARG A 319 6.72 14.42 -13.54
N VAL A 320 6.96 14.05 -12.29
CA VAL A 320 7.06 12.65 -11.85
C VAL A 320 6.21 12.48 -10.60
N ASP A 321 5.26 11.56 -10.65
CA ASP A 321 4.43 11.18 -9.51
C ASP A 321 4.77 9.75 -9.06
N ARG A 322 4.94 9.55 -7.75
CA ARG A 322 4.95 8.23 -7.13
C ARG A 322 3.58 7.94 -6.54
N VAL A 323 3.04 6.75 -6.80
CA VAL A 323 1.73 6.32 -6.30
C VAL A 323 1.87 5.22 -5.28
N VAL A 324 1.33 5.46 -4.08
CA VAL A 324 1.26 4.49 -2.98
C VAL A 324 -0.20 4.39 -2.54
N CYS A 325 -0.74 3.18 -2.46
CA CYS A 325 -2.14 2.92 -2.10
C CYS A 325 -3.16 3.75 -2.92
N GLY A 326 -2.87 4.01 -4.20
CA GLY A 326 -3.74 4.79 -5.08
C GLY A 326 -3.67 6.31 -4.89
N ILE A 327 -2.80 6.80 -4.01
CA ILE A 327 -2.56 8.21 -3.76
C ILE A 327 -1.24 8.59 -4.44
N GLY A 328 -1.31 9.57 -5.34
CA GLY A 328 -0.12 10.11 -6.00
C GLY A 328 0.51 11.24 -5.20
N SER A 329 1.83 11.25 -5.16
CA SER A 329 2.67 12.33 -4.63
C SER A 329 3.63 12.79 -5.72
N ARG A 330 3.63 14.09 -6.02
CA ARG A 330 4.59 14.67 -6.96
C ARG A 330 5.98 14.67 -6.32
N ILE A 331 6.94 14.04 -6.98
CA ILE A 331 8.35 13.98 -6.58
C ILE A 331 9.28 14.78 -7.51
N ARG A 332 8.75 15.26 -8.63
CA ARG A 332 9.35 16.24 -9.56
C ARG A 332 8.25 16.97 -10.31
#